data_AF-A0A847V8B1-F1
#
_entry.id   AF-A0A847V8B1-F1
#
_cell.length_a   1.000
_cell.length_b   1.000
_cell.length_c   1.000
_cell.angle_alpha   90.00
_cell.angle_beta   90.00
_cell.angle_gamma   90.00
#
_symmetry.space_group_name_H-M   'P 1'
#
loop_
_entity.id
_entity.type
_entity.pdbx_description
1 polymer ?
#
loop_
_entity_poly.entity_id
_entity_poly.type
_entity_poly.pdbx_seq_one_letter_code
_entity_poly.pdbx_strand_id
1 'polypeptide(L)'
;MKIGVIGGTGGQGLGIAVRFAQTGEDVIIGSRTVDKAEAAVAKVKELLPGATNVRAMANPDAAKEADVLVLTVPLAAQKDTLLSIKEGAKGKPLLDATGPLESA
;
A
#
# COMPACT_ATOMS: atom_id res chain seq x y z
N MET A 1 13.87 -3.46 -3.72
CA MET A 1 13.25 -2.13 -3.93
C MET A 1 12.17 -1.94 -2.87
N LYS A 2 11.85 -0.69 -2.53
CA LYS A 2 10.77 -0.36 -1.60
C LYS A 2 9.47 -0.12 -2.35
N ILE A 3 8.46 -0.92 -2.07
CA ILE A 3 7.14 -0.85 -2.72
C ILE A 3 6.11 -0.35 -1.71
N GLY A 4 5.52 0.82 -2.00
CA GLY A 4 4.46 1.42 -1.19
C GLY A 4 3.08 1.02 -1.70
N VAL A 5 2.35 0.21 -0.96
CA VAL A 5 0.96 -0.16 -1.28
C VAL A 5 0.02 0.81 -0.57
N ILE A 6 -0.40 1.86 -1.28
CA ILE A 6 -1.20 2.98 -0.77
C ILE A 6 -2.67 2.57 -0.70
N GLY A 7 -3.28 2.67 0.49
CA GLY A 7 -4.59 2.09 0.74
C GLY A 7 -4.55 0.56 0.78
N GLY A 8 -3.40 -0.02 1.14
CA GLY A 8 -3.11 -1.45 0.98
C GLY A 8 -3.84 -2.40 1.93
N THR A 9 -4.75 -1.92 2.77
CA THR A 9 -5.41 -2.71 3.82
C THR A 9 -6.60 -3.54 3.31
N GLY A 10 -7.07 -3.29 2.09
CA GLY A 10 -8.13 -4.06 1.42
C GLY A 10 -7.59 -5.35 0.78
N GLY A 11 -8.50 -6.20 0.28
CA GLY A 11 -8.12 -7.52 -0.28
C GLY A 11 -7.12 -7.44 -1.45
N GLN A 12 -7.31 -6.49 -2.37
CA GLN A 12 -6.39 -6.26 -3.50
C GLN A 12 -5.00 -5.85 -3.00
N GLY A 13 -4.92 -4.82 -2.15
CA GLY A 13 -3.67 -4.31 -1.59
C GLY A 13 -2.93 -5.36 -0.77
N LEU A 14 -3.64 -6.13 0.05
CA LEU A 14 -3.06 -7.21 0.84
C LEU A 14 -2.48 -8.31 -0.05
N GLY A 15 -3.21 -8.73 -1.09
CA GLY A 15 -2.73 -9.75 -2.03
C GLY A 15 -1.47 -9.30 -2.76
N ILE A 16 -1.42 -8.05 -3.20
CA ILE A 16 -0.22 -7.45 -3.83
C ILE A 16 0.95 -7.42 -2.84
N ALA A 17 0.71 -6.95 -1.61
CA ALA A 17 1.72 -6.90 -0.56
C ALA A 17 2.33 -8.28 -0.26
N VAL A 18 1.49 -9.32 -0.15
CA VAL A 18 1.96 -10.71 0.07
C VAL A 18 2.86 -11.17 -1.07
N ARG A 19 2.49 -10.93 -2.34
CA ARG A 19 3.28 -11.40 -3.48
C ARG A 19 4.61 -10.69 -3.61
N PHE A 20 4.68 -9.38 -3.39
CA PHE A 20 5.97 -8.67 -3.39
C PHE A 20 6.83 -9.05 -2.19
N ALA A 21 6.24 -9.24 -1.01
CA ALA A 21 6.99 -9.71 0.15
C ALA A 21 7.58 -11.11 -0.09
N GLN A 22 6.82 -12.01 -0.72
CA GLN A 22 7.27 -13.36 -1.11
C GLN A 22 8.48 -13.35 -2.04
N THR A 23 8.63 -12.34 -2.89
CA THR A 23 9.78 -12.21 -3.80
C THR A 23 10.98 -11.52 -3.15
N GLY A 24 10.89 -11.15 -1.86
CA GLY A 24 11.97 -10.50 -1.11
C GLY A 24 12.01 -8.97 -1.24
N GLU A 25 10.97 -8.33 -1.79
CA GLU A 25 10.90 -6.87 -1.89
C GLU A 25 10.52 -6.23 -0.55
N ASP A 26 10.97 -5.00 -0.28
CA ASP A 26 10.60 -4.28 0.94
C ASP A 26 9.22 -3.63 0.77
N VAL A 27 8.21 -4.17 1.43
CA VAL A 27 6.82 -3.71 1.29
C VAL A 27 6.42 -2.78 2.42
N ILE A 28 5.85 -1.63 2.06
CA ILE A 28 5.25 -0.67 2.99
C ILE A 28 3.76 -0.64 2.73
N ILE A 29 2.95 -1.10 3.69
CA ILE A 29 1.50 -0.98 3.60
C ILE A 29 1.09 0.38 4.15
N GLY A 30 0.54 1.22 3.26
CA GLY A 30 0.02 2.54 3.58
C GLY A 30 -1.48 2.49 3.94
N SER A 31 -1.86 3.26 4.95
CA SER A 31 -3.26 3.48 5.32
C SER A 31 -3.53 4.93 5.76
N ARG A 32 -4.80 5.30 5.86
CA ARG A 32 -5.22 6.57 6.51
C ARG A 32 -4.89 6.58 8.01
N THR A 33 -4.92 5.41 8.64
CA THR A 33 -4.54 5.22 10.05
C THR A 33 -3.49 4.12 10.15
N VAL A 34 -2.46 4.36 10.97
CA VAL A 34 -1.34 3.42 11.14
C VAL A 34 -1.83 2.07 11.66
N ASP A 35 -2.74 2.05 12.62
CA ASP A 35 -3.31 0.81 13.20
C ASP A 35 -3.92 -0.12 12.14
N LYS A 36 -4.58 0.43 11.11
CA LYS A 36 -5.14 -0.39 10.01
C LYS A 36 -4.04 -0.99 9.14
N ALA A 37 -2.96 -0.25 8.91
CA ALA A 37 -1.80 -0.77 8.21
C ALA A 37 -1.10 -1.86 9.04
N GLU A 38 -0.93 -1.66 10.35
CA GLU A 38 -0.34 -2.66 11.25
C GLU A 38 -1.15 -3.96 11.26
N ALA A 39 -2.47 -3.86 11.35
CA ALA A 39 -3.36 -5.02 11.23
C ALA A 39 -3.20 -5.73 9.88
N ALA A 40 -2.98 -5.00 8.78
CA ALA A 40 -2.71 -5.60 7.47
C ALA A 40 -1.34 -6.28 7.42
N VAL A 41 -0.30 -5.70 8.02
CA VAL A 41 1.03 -6.32 8.15
C VAL A 41 0.95 -7.62 8.95
N ALA A 42 0.20 -7.64 10.05
CA ALA A 42 -0.04 -8.85 10.83
C ALA A 42 -0.65 -9.97 9.96
N LYS A 43 -1.69 -9.64 9.17
CA LYS A 43 -2.29 -10.58 8.21
C LYS A 43 -1.29 -11.07 7.15
N VAL A 44 -0.42 -10.20 6.64
CA VAL A 44 0.65 -10.63 5.72
C VAL A 44 1.57 -11.65 6.40
N LYS A 45 1.97 -11.41 7.65
CA LYS A 45 2.84 -12.33 8.41
C LYS A 45 2.16 -13.66 8.75
N GLU A 46 0.85 -13.67 8.93
CA GLU A 46 0.07 -14.90 9.07
C GLU A 46 0.05 -15.71 7.76
N LEU A 47 -0.16 -15.04 6.62
CA LEU A 47 -0.22 -15.66 5.30
C LEU A 47 1.16 -16.05 4.75
N LEU A 48 2.20 -15.36 5.19
CA LEU A 48 3.60 -15.56 4.82
C LEU A 48 4.46 -15.65 6.08
N PRO A 49 4.48 -16.80 6.77
CA PRO A 49 5.32 -17.00 7.94
C PRO A 49 6.80 -16.74 7.61
N GLY A 50 7.46 -15.93 8.44
CA GLY A 50 8.86 -15.53 8.25
C GLY A 50 9.06 -14.25 7.44
N ALA A 51 7.99 -13.59 6.96
CA ALA A 51 8.09 -12.28 6.33
C ALA A 51 8.63 -11.21 7.30
N THR A 52 9.83 -10.69 7.03
CA THR A 52 10.48 -9.60 7.79
C THR A 52 10.49 -8.28 7.04
N ASN A 53 10.26 -8.32 5.73
CA ASN A 53 10.32 -7.24 4.76
C ASN A 53 8.97 -6.53 4.55
N VAL A 54 8.12 -6.45 5.59
CA VAL A 54 6.79 -5.83 5.50
C VAL A 54 6.54 -4.95 6.73
N ARG A 55 6.19 -3.69 6.51
CA ARG A 55 5.93 -2.70 7.58
C ARG A 55 4.75 -1.79 7.27
N ALA A 56 4.22 -1.17 8.32
CA ALA A 56 3.04 -0.32 8.28
C ALA A 56 3.44 1.16 8.36
N MET A 57 2.75 2.01 7.59
CA MET A 57 2.89 3.46 7.66
C MET A 57 1.58 4.17 7.32
N ALA A 58 1.50 5.47 7.66
CA ALA A 58 0.50 6.34 7.06
C ALA A 58 0.79 6.52 5.55
N ASN A 59 -0.26 6.69 4.74
CA ASN A 59 -0.14 6.84 3.29
C ASN A 59 0.91 7.89 2.85
N PRO A 60 0.96 9.11 3.42
CA PRO A 60 1.95 10.11 3.01
C PRO A 60 3.39 9.69 3.29
N ASP A 61 3.63 8.96 4.39
CA ASP A 61 4.97 8.55 4.77
C ASP A 61 5.43 7.31 3.98
N ALA A 62 4.51 6.37 3.73
CA ALA A 62 4.74 5.27 2.79
C ALA A 62 5.13 5.81 1.41
N ALA A 63 4.43 6.85 0.93
CA ALA A 63 4.72 7.46 -0.35
C ALA A 63 6.10 8.12 -0.41
N LYS A 64 6.54 8.78 0.67
CA LYS A 64 7.88 9.36 0.76
C LYS A 64 8.98 8.31 0.75
N GLU A 65 8.79 7.19 1.44
CA GLU A 65 9.85 6.20 1.63
C GLU A 65 9.95 5.17 0.50
N ALA A 66 8.86 4.88 -0.20
CA ALA A 66 8.87 3.89 -1.28
C ALA A 66 9.53 4.41 -2.56
N ASP A 67 10.10 3.50 -3.34
CA ASP A 67 10.65 3.76 -4.68
C ASP A 67 9.54 3.73 -5.74
N VAL A 68 8.58 2.82 -5.57
CA VAL A 68 7.42 2.61 -6.45
C VAL A 68 6.14 2.57 -5.62
N LEU A 69 5.07 3.16 -6.14
CA LEU A 69 3.77 3.23 -5.48
C LEU A 69 2.73 2.41 -6.22
N VAL A 70 1.91 1.68 -5.49
CA VAL A 70 0.71 1.00 -5.99
C VAL A 70 -0.50 1.56 -5.26
N LEU A 71 -1.43 2.17 -5.99
CA LEU A 71 -2.66 2.73 -5.43
C LEU A 71 -3.78 1.70 -5.48
N THR A 72 -4.32 1.32 -4.32
CA THR A 72 -5.36 0.28 -4.19
C THR A 72 -6.54 0.78 -3.36
N VAL A 73 -7.09 1.94 -3.70
CA VAL A 73 -8.23 2.55 -3.00
C VAL A 73 -9.52 2.45 -3.82
N PRO A 74 -10.70 2.54 -3.20
CA PRO A 74 -11.95 2.74 -3.93
C PRO A 74 -11.91 4.05 -4.73
N LEU A 75 -12.64 4.09 -5.85
CA LEU A 75 -12.71 5.27 -6.73
C LEU A 75 -13.05 6.56 -5.97
N ALA A 76 -14.02 6.50 -5.05
CA ALA A 76 -14.44 7.63 -4.23
C ALA A 76 -13.32 8.24 -3.36
N ALA A 77 -12.28 7.46 -3.02
CA ALA A 77 -11.16 7.90 -2.21
C ALA A 77 -9.89 8.22 -3.03
N GLN A 78 -9.91 7.96 -4.35
CA GLN A 78 -8.73 8.05 -5.21
C GLN A 78 -8.13 9.45 -5.23
N LYS A 79 -8.95 10.46 -5.55
CA LYS A 79 -8.52 11.86 -5.65
C LYS A 79 -7.90 12.37 -4.34
N ASP A 80 -8.59 12.18 -3.22
CA ASP A 80 -8.12 12.64 -1.92
C ASP A 80 -6.84 11.93 -1.49
N THR A 81 -6.74 10.63 -1.78
CA THR A 81 -5.53 9.86 -1.51
C THR A 81 -4.36 10.36 -2.35
N LEU A 82 -4.54 10.58 -3.65
CA LEU A 82 -3.52 11.14 -4.55
C LEU A 82 -3.04 12.51 -4.09
N LEU A 83 -3.95 13.39 -3.67
CA LEU A 83 -3.60 14.69 -3.11
C LEU A 83 -2.79 14.56 -1.82
N SER A 84 -3.16 13.64 -0.93
CA SER A 84 -2.46 13.41 0.34
C SER A 84 -1.03 12.89 0.17
N ILE A 85 -0.72 12.20 -0.93
CA ILE A 85 0.61 11.63 -1.20
C ILE A 85 1.41 12.42 -2.24
N LYS A 86 0.85 13.51 -2.80
CA LYS A 86 1.40 14.24 -3.95
C LYS A 86 2.91 14.53 -3.83
N GLU A 87 3.33 15.07 -2.70
CA GLU A 87 4.75 15.42 -2.49
C GLU A 87 5.64 14.18 -2.39
N GLY A 88 5.17 13.12 -1.71
CA GLY A 88 5.91 11.86 -1.59
C GLY A 88 5.98 11.07 -2.89
N ALA A 89 4.97 11.20 -3.76
CA ALA A 89 4.86 10.51 -5.04
C ALA A 89 5.60 11.21 -6.20
N LYS A 90 6.03 12.46 -6.02
CA LYS A 90 6.60 13.28 -7.08
C LYS A 90 7.82 12.60 -7.72
N GLY A 91 7.75 12.37 -9.04
CA GLY A 91 8.84 11.77 -9.82
C GLY A 91 8.98 10.24 -9.67
N LYS A 92 8.08 9.59 -8.93
CA LYS A 92 8.10 8.13 -8.72
C LYS A 92 7.07 7.42 -9.61
N PRO A 93 7.33 6.19 -10.05
CA PRO A 93 6.32 5.37 -10.69
C PRO A 93 5.13 5.15 -9.75
N LEU A 94 3.92 5.42 -10.27
CA LEU A 94 2.65 5.20 -9.59
C LEU A 94 1.79 4.29 -10.45
N LEU A 95 1.52 3.09 -9.95
CA LEU A 95 0.64 2.11 -10.57
C LEU A 95 -0.75 2.28 -9.96
N ASP A 96 -1.68 2.83 -10.74
CA ASP A 96 -3.06 2.98 -10.30
C ASP A 96 -3.86 1.72 -10.60
N ALA A 97 -4.23 0.99 -9.54
CA ALA A 97 -5.04 -0.22 -9.62
C ALA A 97 -6.49 0.02 -9.16
N THR A 98 -6.92 1.29 -9.09
CA THR A 98 -8.29 1.69 -8.78
C THR A 98 -9.24 1.26 -9.90
N GLY A 99 -10.21 0.42 -9.57
CA GLY A 99 -11.28 0.03 -10.51
C GLY A 99 -12.44 1.03 -10.49
N PRO A 100 -12.97 1.46 -11.65
CA PRO A 100 -14.13 2.33 -11.73
C PRO A 100 -15.43 1.54 -11.60
N LEU A 101 -15.54 0.74 -10.53
CA LEU A 101 -16.75 0.00 -10.22
C LEU A 101 -17.57 0.82 -9.23
N GLU A 102 -18.90 0.89 -9.45
CA GLU A 102 -19.80 1.38 -8.40
C GLU A 102 -19.59 0.51 -7.16
N SER A 103 -19.20 1.15 -6.06
CA SER A 103 -19.23 0.49 -4.76
C SER A 103 -20.70 0.20 -4.45
N ALA A 104 -21.05 -1.09 -4.48
CA ALA A 104 -22.34 -1.61 -4.03
C ALA A 104 -22.65 -1.20 -2.60
#